data_AF-A0A956E444-F1
#
_entry.id   AF-A0A956E444-F1
#
_cell.length_a   1.000
_cell.length_b   1.000
_cell.length_c   1.000
_cell.angle_alpha   90.00
_cell.angle_beta   90.00
_cell.angle_gamma   90.00
#
_symmetry.space_group_name_H-M   'P 1'
#
loop_
_entity.id
_entity.type
_entity.pdbx_description
1 polymer ?
#
loop_
_entity_poly.entity_id
_entity_poly.type
_entity_poly.pdbx_seq_one_letter_code
_entity_poly.pdbx_strand_id
1 'polypeptide(L)'
;NQFGGVLEHPAYSNAFKECGLGKPPREGGWVKSDSGFGHICYVEQGRYGHPARKATWLYAAGVELPELRWGYGHQGEALVGWCRNHVPETETRPRVGKKQAAATPRAFAEVLLQMARTAKRG
;
A
#
# COMPACT_ATOMS: atom_id res chain seq x y z
N ASN A 1 -17.61 -6.22 14.08
CA ASN A 1 -16.79 -5.05 13.72
C ASN A 1 -17.69 -3.83 13.63
N GLN A 2 -17.38 -2.77 14.40
CA GLN A 2 -18.25 -1.59 14.56
C GLN A 2 -17.93 -0.44 13.59
N PHE A 3 -16.84 -0.55 12.82
CA PHE A 3 -16.33 0.55 11.98
C PHE A 3 -15.92 0.05 10.59
N GLY A 4 -16.23 0.86 9.56
CA GLY A 4 -15.72 0.70 8.20
C GLY A 4 -14.63 1.73 7.90
N GLY A 5 -13.79 1.44 6.90
CA GLY A 5 -12.71 2.32 6.46
C GLY A 5 -11.63 1.58 5.66
N VAL A 6 -10.57 2.32 5.33
CA VAL A 6 -9.35 1.82 4.68
C VAL A 6 -8.13 2.26 5.48
N LEU A 7 -7.17 1.35 5.64
CA LEU A 7 -5.88 1.58 6.28
C LEU A 7 -4.76 1.29 5.30
N GLU A 8 -3.82 2.23 5.16
CA GLU A 8 -2.58 2.00 4.42
C GLU A 8 -1.42 1.67 5.37
N HIS A 9 -0.56 0.74 4.95
CA HIS A 9 0.64 0.41 5.70
C HIS A 9 1.78 -0.02 4.76
N PRO A 10 3.06 0.23 5.09
CA PRO A 10 4.18 -0.29 4.31
C PRO A 10 4.07 -1.79 4.09
N ALA A 11 4.23 -2.23 2.85
CA ALA A 11 4.24 -3.65 2.52
C ALA A 11 5.42 -4.36 3.22
N TYR A 12 5.23 -5.64 3.57
CA TYR A 12 6.25 -6.50 4.19
C TYR A 12 6.70 -6.07 5.59
N SER A 13 5.96 -5.19 6.26
CA SER A 13 6.11 -5.03 7.71
C SER A 13 5.45 -6.21 8.44
N ASN A 14 5.72 -6.32 9.74
CA ASN A 14 5.08 -7.32 10.59
C ASN A 14 3.60 -7.01 10.89
N ALA A 15 3.10 -5.79 10.63
CA ALA A 15 1.79 -5.36 11.10
C ALA A 15 0.63 -6.28 10.67
N PHE A 16 0.58 -6.66 9.39
CA PHE A 16 -0.50 -7.54 8.90
C PHE A 16 -0.41 -8.96 9.46
N LYS A 17 0.82 -9.45 9.69
CA LYS A 17 1.06 -10.75 10.32
C LYS A 17 0.58 -10.73 11.77
N GLU A 18 0.99 -9.72 12.55
CA GLU A 18 0.58 -9.58 13.96
C GLU A 18 -0.93 -9.38 14.11
N CYS A 19 -1.57 -8.71 13.14
CA CYS A 19 -3.02 -8.54 13.12
C CYS A 19 -3.79 -9.72 12.48
N GLY A 20 -3.11 -10.79 12.06
CA GLY A 20 -3.74 -11.96 11.45
C GLY A 20 -4.50 -11.64 10.13
N LEU A 21 -4.07 -10.63 9.38
CA LEU A 21 -4.75 -10.19 8.16
C LEU A 21 -4.36 -10.99 6.90
N GLY A 22 -3.24 -11.70 6.96
CA GLY A 22 -2.68 -12.42 5.82
C GLY A 22 -1.73 -11.57 4.96
N LYS A 23 -1.40 -12.09 3.77
CA LYS A 23 -0.45 -11.44 2.84
C LYS A 23 -1.08 -11.33 1.45
N PRO A 24 -1.28 -10.12 0.91
CA PRO A 24 -1.92 -9.96 -0.38
C PRO A 24 -0.97 -10.34 -1.54
N PRO A 25 -1.51 -10.84 -2.67
CA PRO A 25 -0.74 -11.09 -3.89
C PRO A 25 -0.17 -9.78 -4.46
N ARG A 26 1.00 -9.83 -5.10
CA ARG A 26 1.69 -8.63 -5.62
C ARG A 26 1.13 -8.17 -6.97
N GLU A 27 0.49 -9.08 -7.67
CA GLU A 27 -0.11 -8.92 -8.99
C GLU A 27 -1.24 -7.87 -8.94
N GLY A 28 -1.87 -7.71 -7.78
CA GLY A 28 -2.96 -6.77 -7.52
C GLY A 28 -4.26 -7.49 -7.20
N GLY A 29 -5.34 -6.71 -7.16
CA GLY A 29 -6.66 -7.21 -6.79
C GLY A 29 -6.89 -7.23 -5.29
N TRP A 30 -8.16 -7.12 -4.91
CA TRP A 30 -8.62 -7.29 -3.55
C TRP A 30 -8.80 -8.77 -3.24
N VAL A 31 -8.25 -9.24 -2.12
CA VAL A 31 -8.50 -10.59 -1.60
C VAL A 31 -9.07 -10.51 -0.19
N LYS A 32 -9.79 -11.55 0.24
CA LYS A 32 -10.28 -11.63 1.62
C LYS A 32 -9.10 -11.64 2.59
N SER A 33 -9.27 -10.95 3.71
CA SER A 33 -8.34 -11.01 4.83
C SER A 33 -8.46 -12.33 5.58
N ASP A 34 -7.35 -12.87 6.07
CA ASP A 34 -7.30 -14.11 6.87
C ASP A 34 -8.00 -13.97 8.23
N SER A 35 -8.23 -12.73 8.68
CA SER A 35 -9.00 -12.43 9.89
C SER A 35 -10.49 -12.78 9.79
N GLY A 36 -10.96 -13.22 8.62
CA GLY A 36 -12.37 -13.49 8.34
C GLY A 36 -13.21 -12.23 8.09
N PHE A 37 -12.60 -11.05 8.09
CA PHE A 37 -13.29 -9.78 7.85
C PHE A 37 -12.43 -8.79 7.06
N GLY A 38 -13.08 -8.04 6.17
CA GLY A 38 -12.41 -7.08 5.31
C GLY A 38 -11.65 -7.74 4.16
N HIS A 39 -10.94 -6.90 3.42
CA HIS A 39 -10.13 -7.27 2.26
C HIS A 39 -8.76 -6.62 2.36
N ILE A 40 -7.76 -7.27 1.81
CA ILE A 40 -6.41 -6.77 1.71
C ILE A 40 -5.99 -6.72 0.25
N CYS A 41 -5.09 -5.79 -0.10
CA CYS A 41 -4.47 -5.75 -1.41
C CYS A 41 -3.05 -5.21 -1.35
N TYR A 42 -2.29 -5.45 -2.41
CA TYR A 42 -0.98 -4.84 -2.66
C TYR A 42 -1.12 -3.70 -3.68
N VAL A 43 -0.40 -2.60 -3.44
CA VAL A 43 -0.33 -1.49 -4.38
C VAL A 43 1.03 -0.78 -4.30
N GLU A 44 1.56 -0.34 -5.43
CA GLU A 44 2.78 0.48 -5.51
C GLU A 44 2.37 1.95 -5.64
N GLN A 45 2.66 2.79 -4.63
CA GLN A 45 2.31 4.23 -4.71
C GLN A 45 3.06 4.96 -5.84
N GLY A 46 4.14 4.36 -6.38
CA GLY A 46 4.80 4.88 -7.57
C GLY A 46 3.88 4.98 -8.80
N ARG A 47 2.88 4.09 -8.89
CA ARG A 47 1.83 4.14 -9.94
C ARG A 47 0.90 5.35 -9.78
N TYR A 48 0.98 6.05 -8.66
CA TYR A 48 0.22 7.26 -8.33
C TYR A 48 1.12 8.50 -8.24
N GLY A 49 2.37 8.42 -8.72
CA GLY A 49 3.29 9.55 -8.79
C GLY A 49 4.27 9.66 -7.62
N HIS A 50 4.42 8.62 -6.79
CA HIS A 50 5.54 8.57 -5.86
C HIS A 50 6.85 8.32 -6.65
N PRO A 51 7.95 9.05 -6.40
CA PRO A 51 9.20 8.86 -7.17
C PRO A 51 9.89 7.51 -6.88
N ALA A 52 9.60 6.90 -5.73
CA ALA A 52 10.01 5.53 -5.43
C ALA A 52 8.83 4.57 -5.57
N ARG A 53 9.10 3.28 -5.79
CA ARG A 53 8.09 2.21 -5.82
C ARG A 53 7.03 2.34 -4.72
N LYS A 54 7.51 2.55 -3.47
CA LYS A 54 6.72 2.65 -2.23
C LYS A 54 5.60 1.60 -2.20
N ALA A 55 6.02 0.36 -1.96
CA ALA A 55 5.13 -0.79 -1.86
C ALA A 55 4.28 -0.67 -0.59
N THR A 56 2.98 -0.81 -0.74
CA THR A 56 1.97 -0.58 0.30
C THR A 56 0.98 -1.74 0.31
N TRP A 57 0.58 -2.13 1.51
CA TRP A 57 -0.60 -2.98 1.73
C TRP A 57 -1.76 -2.12 2.20
N LEU A 58 -2.94 -2.39 1.66
CA LEU A 58 -4.19 -1.82 2.15
C LEU A 58 -4.99 -2.88 2.88
N TYR A 59 -5.67 -2.48 3.94
CA TYR A 59 -6.76 -3.23 4.56
C TYR A 59 -8.03 -2.39 4.48
N ALA A 60 -9.11 -2.96 3.96
CA ALA A 60 -10.36 -2.28 3.69
C ALA A 60 -11.54 -3.08 4.25
N ALA A 61 -12.43 -2.41 4.97
CA ALA A 61 -13.59 -3.02 5.60
C ALA A 61 -14.81 -2.11 5.49
N GLY A 62 -15.97 -2.67 5.13
CA GLY A 62 -17.22 -1.91 5.08
C GLY A 62 -17.20 -0.70 4.13
N VAL A 63 -16.36 -0.75 3.10
CA VAL A 63 -16.20 0.27 2.05
C VAL A 63 -16.36 -0.37 0.68
N GLU A 64 -16.65 0.43 -0.34
CA GLU A 64 -16.53 0.00 -1.73
C GLU A 64 -15.05 -0.24 -2.07
N LEU A 65 -14.83 -1.27 -2.88
CA LEU A 65 -13.49 -1.72 -3.28
C LEU A 65 -13.28 -1.34 -4.74
N PRO A 66 -12.69 -0.17 -5.04
CA PRO A 66 -12.45 0.24 -6.40
C PRO A 66 -11.34 -0.62 -7.02
N GLU A 67 -11.36 -0.69 -8.35
CA GLU A 67 -10.20 -1.12 -9.11
C GLU A 67 -9.06 -0.12 -8.91
N LEU A 68 -7.89 -0.60 -8.51
CA LEU A 68 -6.70 0.22 -8.33
C LEU A 68 -5.75 0.06 -9.51
N ARG A 69 -4.74 0.92 -9.60
CA ARG A 69 -3.61 0.74 -10.52
C ARG A 69 -2.76 -0.45 -10.07
N TRP A 70 -3.17 -1.64 -10.49
CA TRP A 70 -2.50 -2.91 -10.18
C TRP A 70 -1.13 -3.05 -10.85
N GLY A 71 -0.46 -4.13 -10.47
CA GLY A 71 0.83 -4.53 -10.99
C GLY A 71 1.97 -4.26 -10.01
N TYR A 72 3.03 -5.04 -10.21
CA TYR A 72 4.28 -5.00 -9.47
C TYR A 72 5.44 -4.68 -10.42
N GLY A 73 6.52 -4.10 -9.89
CA GLY A 73 7.75 -3.88 -10.64
C GLY A 73 7.93 -2.45 -11.14
N HIS A 74 7.11 -1.49 -10.69
CA HIS A 74 7.43 -0.09 -10.90
C HIS A 74 8.70 0.24 -10.11
N GLN A 75 9.83 0.34 -10.81
CA GLN A 75 11.13 0.64 -10.24
C GLN A 75 11.10 2.02 -9.56
N GLY A 76 10.49 3.01 -10.22
CA GLY A 76 10.57 4.43 -9.82
C GLY A 76 11.93 5.04 -10.15
N GLU A 77 12.03 6.35 -10.00
CA GLU A 77 13.25 7.14 -10.20
C GLU A 77 14.16 7.14 -8.97
N ALA A 78 13.64 6.72 -7.80
CA ALA A 78 14.34 6.73 -6.54
C ALA A 78 14.01 5.51 -5.67
N LEU A 79 14.84 5.25 -4.66
CA LEU A 79 14.59 4.24 -3.63
C LEU A 79 13.95 4.85 -2.39
N VAL A 80 13.14 4.04 -1.68
CA VAL A 80 12.61 4.38 -0.35
C VAL A 80 13.51 3.82 0.75
N GLY A 81 13.81 4.65 1.75
CA GLY A 81 14.62 4.25 2.91
C GLY A 81 16.11 4.19 2.63
N TRP A 82 16.89 4.17 3.72
CA TRP A 82 18.36 4.12 3.68
C TRP A 82 18.92 2.71 3.83
N CYS A 83 18.09 1.75 4.21
CA CYS A 83 18.50 0.35 4.33
C CYS A 83 18.91 -0.20 2.96
N ARG A 84 20.16 -0.63 2.84
CA ARG A 84 20.72 -1.27 1.63
C ARG A 84 20.41 -2.76 1.53
N ASN A 85 19.73 -3.33 2.53
CA ASN A 85 19.39 -4.75 2.53
C ASN A 85 18.58 -5.06 1.25
N HIS A 86 19.11 -5.94 0.41
CA HIS A 86 18.54 -6.31 -0.90
C HIS A 86 18.59 -5.23 -2.00
N VAL A 87 19.49 -4.24 -1.88
CA VAL A 87 19.79 -3.29 -2.97
C VAL A 87 21.07 -3.78 -3.68
N PRO A 88 21.03 -4.12 -4.98
CA PRO A 88 22.21 -4.57 -5.70
C PRO A 88 23.23 -3.43 -5.84
N GLU A 89 24.52 -3.75 -5.95
CA GLU A 89 25.59 -2.75 -6.13
C GLU A 89 25.43 -1.92 -7.41
N THR A 90 24.76 -2.49 -8.42
CA THR A 90 24.44 -1.80 -9.68
C THR A 90 23.34 -0.75 -9.54
N GLU A 91 22.74 -0.60 -8.36
CA GLU A 91 21.68 0.37 -8.13
C GLU A 91 22.23 1.78 -7.87
N THR A 92 22.03 2.65 -8.84
CA THR A 92 22.57 4.03 -8.86
C THR A 92 21.53 5.10 -8.57
N ARG A 93 20.24 4.74 -8.48
CA ARG A 93 19.17 5.73 -8.26
C ARG A 93 19.31 6.43 -6.91
N PRO A 94 18.93 7.73 -6.83
CA PRO A 94 18.94 8.47 -5.58
C PRO A 94 17.97 7.86 -4.56
N ARG A 95 18.17 8.19 -3.28
CA ARG A 95 17.24 7.85 -2.20
C ARG A 95 16.37 9.06 -1.86
N VAL A 96 15.08 8.84 -1.71
CA VAL A 96 14.18 9.90 -1.24
C VAL A 96 14.47 10.23 0.23
N GLY A 97 14.40 11.50 0.60
CA GLY A 97 14.53 11.93 1.99
C GLY A 97 13.37 11.43 2.87
N LYS A 98 13.55 11.44 4.20
CA LYS A 98 12.55 10.95 5.18
C LYS A 98 11.14 11.52 4.97
N LYS A 99 11.05 12.83 4.69
CA LYS A 99 9.78 13.51 4.42
C LYS A 99 9.07 12.94 3.20
N GLN A 100 9.80 12.73 2.11
CA GLN A 100 9.23 12.20 0.87
C GLN A 100 8.94 10.70 0.98
N ALA A 101 9.78 9.93 1.67
CA ALA A 101 9.50 8.52 1.99
C ALA A 101 8.16 8.35 2.73
N ALA A 102 7.85 9.26 3.64
CA ALA A 102 6.58 9.25 4.39
C ALA A 102 5.39 9.79 3.56
N ALA A 103 5.63 10.65 2.57
CA ALA A 103 4.57 11.33 1.83
C ALA A 103 3.72 10.37 0.99
N THR A 104 2.40 10.51 1.09
CA THR A 104 1.43 9.81 0.25
C THR A 104 1.12 10.70 -0.96
N PRO A 105 1.30 10.23 -2.22
CA PRO A 105 0.99 11.03 -3.40
C PRO A 105 -0.45 11.52 -3.40
N ARG A 106 -0.69 12.76 -3.86
CA ARG A 106 -2.05 13.35 -3.87
C ARG A 106 -3.06 12.46 -4.59
N ALA A 107 -2.68 11.87 -5.73
CA ALA A 107 -3.56 10.98 -6.48
C ALA A 107 -3.93 9.71 -5.69
N PHE A 108 -3.02 9.16 -4.88
CA PHE A 108 -3.33 8.01 -4.03
C PHE A 108 -4.19 8.42 -2.82
N ALA A 109 -3.89 9.56 -2.22
CA ALA A 109 -4.67 10.10 -1.11
C ALA A 109 -6.14 10.33 -1.51
N GLU A 110 -6.41 10.85 -2.72
CA GLU A 110 -7.78 11.00 -3.22
C GLU A 110 -8.52 9.67 -3.33
N VAL A 111 -7.86 8.60 -3.77
CA VAL A 111 -8.45 7.25 -3.82
C VAL A 111 -8.80 6.76 -2.41
N LEU A 112 -7.89 6.90 -1.44
CA LEU A 112 -8.15 6.51 -0.05
C LEU A 112 -9.32 7.30 0.56
N LEU A 113 -9.42 8.60 0.27
CA LEU A 113 -10.53 9.44 0.71
C LEU A 113 -11.85 9.03 0.05
N GLN A 114 -11.84 8.70 -1.24
CA GLN A 114 -13.02 8.18 -1.94
C GLN A 114 -13.50 6.87 -1.31
N MET A 115 -12.60 5.93 -1.04
CA MET A 115 -12.93 4.70 -0.32
C MET A 115 -13.51 5.00 1.07
N ALA A 116 -12.85 5.84 1.87
CA ALA A 116 -13.29 6.18 3.21
C ALA A 116 -14.69 6.83 3.25
N ARG A 117 -15.07 7.61 2.22
CA ARG A 117 -16.42 8.20 2.11
C ARG A 117 -17.53 7.17 1.93
N THR A 118 -17.21 5.97 1.42
CA THR A 118 -18.18 4.89 1.25
C THR A 118 -18.34 4.03 2.51
N ALA A 119 -17.63 4.37 3.59
CA ALA A 119 -17.62 3.59 4.82
C ALA A 119 -19.01 3.53 5.46
N LYS A 120 -19.52 2.31 5.62
CA LYS A 120 -20.75 2.04 6.37
C LYS A 120 -20.39 1.60 7.79
N ARG A 121 -21.19 2.03 8.77
CA ARG A 121 -21.15 1.43 10.11
C ARG A 121 -21.73 0.01 10.01
N GLY A 122 -21.06 -0.93 10.67
CA GLY A 122 -21.54 -2.31 10.83
C GLY A 122 -22.64 -2.41 11.87
#